data_AF-C5LBB9-F1
#
_entry.id   AF-C5LBB9-F1
#
_cell.length_a   1.000
_cell.length_b   1.000
_cell.length_c   1.000
_cell.angle_alpha   90.00
_cell.angle_beta   90.00
_cell.angle_gamma   90.00
#
_symmetry.space_group_name_H-M   'P 1'
#
loop_
_entity.id
_entity.type
_entity.pdbx_description
1 polymer ?
#
loop_
_entity_poly.entity_id
_entity_poly.type
_entity_poly.pdbx_seq_one_letter_code
_entity_poly.pdbx_strand_id
1 'polypeptide(L)' 'MASTETVTQVRVANLCCALEADLVHDVLDSQAGVRRLVVNTVTKVVTVEHDSGQISAVDLCKGLAHDRARILRGG' A
#
# COMPACT_ATOMS: atom_id res chain seq x y z
N MET A 1 -23.50 -4.92 -13.55
CA MET A 1 -22.41 -4.05 -13.07
C MET A 1 -21.31 -4.96 -12.58
N ALA A 2 -20.17 -5.01 -13.27
CA ALA A 2 -19.07 -5.89 -12.91
C ALA A 2 -18.32 -5.30 -11.71
N SER A 3 -18.21 -6.04 -10.61
CA SER A 3 -17.35 -5.65 -9.49
C SER A 3 -15.92 -5.55 -9.99
N THR A 4 -15.34 -4.35 -10.02
CA THR A 4 -13.99 -4.10 -10.55
C THR A 4 -12.93 -4.36 -9.48
N GLU A 5 -13.20 -5.33 -8.61
CA GLU A 5 -12.41 -5.64 -7.43
C GLU A 5 -11.17 -6.42 -7.84
N THR A 6 -10.01 -5.96 -7.41
CA THR A 6 -8.73 -6.51 -7.83
C THR A 6 -7.76 -6.51 -6.66
N VAL A 7 -6.88 -7.52 -6.67
CA VAL A 7 -5.81 -7.64 -5.69
C VAL A 7 -4.51 -7.22 -6.35
N THR A 8 -3.79 -6.30 -5.73
CA THR A 8 -2.47 -5.84 -6.19
C THR A 8 -1.44 -6.09 -5.12
N GLN A 9 -0.30 -6.65 -5.51
CA GLN A 9 0.85 -6.83 -4.63
C GLN A 9 1.92 -5.80 -4.97
N VAL A 10 2.32 -5.02 -3.98
CA VAL A 10 3.34 -4.00 -4.11
C VAL A 10 4.52 -4.36 -3.22
N ARG A 11 5.72 -4.38 -3.79
CA ARG A 11 6.95 -4.66 -3.04
C ARG A 11 7.55 -3.36 -2.52
N VAL A 12 7.79 -3.28 -1.22
CA VAL A 12 8.31 -2.10 -0.53
C VAL A 12 9.70 -2.41 0.03
N ALA A 13 10.76 -2.04 -0.70
CA ALA A 13 12.13 -2.47 -0.41
C ALA A 13 12.62 -2.16 1.03
N ASN A 14 12.12 -1.07 1.62
CA ASN A 14 12.56 -0.55 2.92
C ASN A 14 11.53 -0.77 4.03
N LEU A 15 10.63 -1.76 3.89
CA LEU A 15 9.77 -2.19 4.98
C LEU A 15 10.59 -3.07 5.94
N CYS A 16 11.02 -2.56 7.11
CA CYS A 16 11.93 -3.29 8.01
C CYS A 16 11.44 -3.40 9.47
N CYS A 17 10.49 -2.58 9.89
CA CYS A 17 9.92 -2.60 11.24
C CYS A 17 8.41 -2.33 11.24
N ALA A 18 7.78 -2.54 12.40
CA ALA A 18 6.34 -2.35 12.58
C ALA A 18 5.89 -0.91 12.29
N LEU A 19 6.74 0.07 12.63
CA LEU A 19 6.45 1.49 12.38
C LEU A 19 6.25 1.77 10.88
N GLU A 20 7.11 1.23 10.02
CA GLU A 20 6.96 1.43 8.57
C GLU A 20 5.76 0.68 8.01
N ALA A 21 5.40 -0.46 8.62
CA ALA A 21 4.19 -1.18 8.26
C ALA A 21 2.93 -0.37 8.59
N ASP A 22 2.89 0.28 9.76
CA ASP A 22 1.79 1.15 10.17
C ASP A 22 1.69 2.38 9.26
N LEU A 23 2.82 3.01 8.91
CA LEU A 23 2.82 4.14 7.96
C LEU A 23 2.31 3.73 6.57
N VAL A 24 2.75 2.58 6.06
CA VAL A 24 2.25 2.02 4.80
C VAL A 24 0.76 1.74 4.89
N HIS A 25 0.29 1.26 6.05
CA HIS A 25 -1.13 1.03 6.29
C HIS A 25 -1.91 2.33 6.25
N ASP A 26 -1.50 3.35 7.01
CA ASP A 26 -2.17 4.65 7.07
C ASP A 26 -2.27 5.33 5.69
N VAL A 27 -1.19 5.28 4.90
CA VAL A 27 -1.15 5.89 3.55
C VAL A 27 -2.16 5.21 2.62
N LEU A 28 -2.19 3.87 2.61
CA LEU A 28 -3.00 3.10 1.67
C LEU A 28 -4.47 2.98 2.11
N ASP A 29 -4.74 2.83 3.40
CA ASP A 29 -6.09 2.77 3.95
C ASP A 29 -6.84 4.10 3.76
N SER A 30 -6.11 5.22 3.75
CA SER A 30 -6.66 6.55 3.43
C SER A 30 -7.03 6.74 1.94
N GLN A 31 -6.70 5.79 1.06
CA GLN A 31 -7.01 5.91 -0.37
C GLN A 31 -8.43 5.43 -0.68
N ALA A 32 -9.21 6.26 -1.36
CA ALA A 32 -10.54 5.89 -1.81
C ALA A 32 -10.49 4.67 -2.77
N GLY A 33 -11.32 3.67 -2.49
CA GLY A 33 -11.37 2.43 -3.25
C GLY A 33 -10.55 1.28 -2.67
N VAL A 34 -9.69 1.52 -1.67
CA VAL A 34 -9.06 0.43 -0.90
C VAL A 34 -10.07 -0.20 0.04
N ARG A 35 -10.10 -1.54 0.06
CA ARG A 35 -11.04 -2.32 0.89
C ARG A 35 -10.33 -3.14 1.95
N ARG A 36 -9.16 -3.67 1.61
CA ARG A 36 -8.37 -4.48 2.52
C ARG A 36 -6.90 -4.31 2.25
N LEU A 37 -6.13 -4.33 3.34
CA LEU A 37 -4.69 -4.25 3.30
C LEU A 37 -4.06 -5.37 4.14
N VAL A 38 -3.00 -5.97 3.62
CA VAL A 38 -2.16 -6.90 4.37
C VAL A 38 -0.70 -6.55 4.12
N VAL A 39 -0.02 -6.09 5.16
CA VAL A 39 1.40 -5.75 5.12
C VAL A 39 2.22 -6.92 5.66
N ASN A 40 3.18 -7.41 4.86
CA ASN A 40 4.11 -8.43 5.28
C ASN A 40 5.54 -7.86 5.31
N THR A 41 6.04 -7.59 6.52
CA THR A 41 7.39 -7.06 6.77
C THR A 41 8.49 -8.07 6.47
N VAL A 42 8.22 -9.38 6.59
CA VAL A 42 9.18 -10.45 6.31
C VAL A 42 9.45 -10.55 4.81
N THR A 43 8.40 -10.59 3.99
CA THR A 43 8.53 -10.68 2.52
C THR A 43 8.68 -9.33 1.86
N LYS A 44 8.47 -8.24 2.61
CA LYS A 44 8.47 -6.85 2.13
C LYS A 44 7.42 -6.61 1.05
N VAL A 45 6.27 -7.27 1.16
CA VAL A 45 5.16 -7.20 0.21
C VAL A 45 3.91 -6.72 0.93
N VAL A 46 3.23 -5.77 0.29
CA VAL A 46 1.94 -5.25 0.70
C VAL A 46 0.90 -5.75 -0.29
N THR A 47 -0.10 -6.47 0.20
CA THR A 47 -1.23 -6.91 -0.60
C THR A 47 -2.39 -5.95 -0.36
N VAL A 48 -2.92 -5.38 -1.44
CA VAL A 48 -4.02 -4.43 -1.43
C VAL A 48 -5.18 -5.00 -2.23
N GLU A 49 -6.33 -5.15 -1.58
CA GLU A 49 -7.61 -5.41 -2.25
C GLU A 49 -8.29 -4.08 -2.46
N HIS A 50 -8.57 -3.74 -3.72
CA HIS A 50 -9.10 -2.44 -4.10
C HIS A 50 -10.04 -2.52 -5.29
N ASP A 51 -10.84 -1.47 -5.46
CA ASP A 51 -11.66 -1.26 -6.63
C ASP A 51 -10.83 -0.58 -7.74
N SER A 52 -10.48 -1.34 -8.76
CA SER A 52 -9.70 -0.85 -9.91
C SER A 52 -10.45 0.16 -10.78
N GLY A 53 -11.75 0.35 -10.56
CA GLY A 53 -12.51 1.47 -11.13
C GLY A 53 -12.29 2.80 -10.37
N GLN A 54 -11.78 2.75 -9.14
CA GLN A 54 -11.54 3.92 -8.28
C GLN A 54 -10.05 4.23 -8.10
N ILE A 55 -9.20 3.21 -7.96
CA ILE A 55 -7.76 3.38 -7.77
C ILE A 55 -6.98 2.35 -8.58
N SER A 56 -5.93 2.79 -9.28
CA SER A 56 -5.09 1.87 -10.05
C SER A 56 -3.91 1.35 -9.23
N ALA A 57 -3.34 0.22 -9.64
CA ALA A 57 -2.09 -0.28 -9.08
C ALA A 57 -0.94 0.75 -9.16
N VAL A 58 -0.94 1.59 -10.20
CA VAL A 58 0.06 2.65 -10.37
C VAL A 58 -0.13 3.76 -9.33
N ASP A 59 -1.36 4.11 -9.00
CA ASP A 59 -1.67 5.13 -8.00
C ASP A 59 -1.33 4.66 -6.58
N LEU A 60 -1.58 3.38 -6.27
CA LEU A 60 -1.11 2.75 -5.03
C LEU A 60 0.42 2.84 -4.90
N CYS A 61 1.15 2.49 -5.98
CA CYS A 61 2.61 2.63 -6.02
C CYS A 61 3.06 4.09 -5.86
N LYS A 62 2.35 5.06 -6.46
CA LYS A 62 2.65 6.48 -6.31
C LYS A 62 2.42 6.98 -4.90
N GLY A 63 1.33 6.59 -4.24
CA GLY A 63 1.05 6.95 -2.84
C GLY A 63 2.19 6.51 -1.92
N LEU A 64 2.61 5.25 -2.05
CA LEU A 64 3.77 4.70 -1.35
C LEU A 64 5.08 5.42 -1.70
N ALA A 65 5.28 5.75 -2.98
CA ALA A 65 6.50 6.42 -3.45
C ALA A 65 6.59 7.89 -2.99
N HIS A 66 5.45 8.58 -2.89
CA HIS A 66 5.36 9.97 -2.47
C HIS A 66 5.65 10.11 -0.96
N ASP A 67 5.11 9.19 -0.16
CA ASP A 67 5.34 9.18 1.29
C ASP A 67 6.68 8.54 1.69
N ARG A 68 7.53 8.12 0.72
CA ARG A 68 8.90 7.63 0.99
C ARG A 68 9.71 8.59 1.84
N ALA A 69 9.48 9.90 1.74
CA ALA A 69 10.18 10.89 2.56
C ALA A 69 9.79 10.85 4.05
N ARG A 70 8.62 10.29 4.39
CA ARG A 70 8.14 10.06 5.77
C ARG A 70 8.46 8.64 6.24
N ILE A 71 8.28 7.64 5.39
CA ILE A 71 8.55 6.23 5.69
C ILE A 71 10.05 5.98 5.92
N LEU A 72 10.96 6.70 5.25
CA LEU A 72 12.41 6.47 5.33
C LEU A 72 13.17 7.36 6.32
N ARG A 73 12.50 8.15 7.15
CA ARG A 73 13.15 9.05 8.12
C ARG A 73 13.43 8.43 9.49
N GLY A 74 13.11 7.15 9.68
CA GLY A 74 13.30 6.42 10.94
C GLY A 74 14.61 5.64 11.05
N GLY A 75 15.73 6.20 10.56
CA GLY A 75 17.07 5.60 10.65
C GLY A 75 18.12 6.62 11.00
#